data_AF-A0A432XN14-F1
#
_entry.id   AF-A0A432XN14-F1
#
_cell.length_a   1.000
_cell.length_b   1.000
_cell.length_c   1.000
_cell.angle_alpha   90.00
_cell.angle_beta   90.00
_cell.angle_gamma   90.00
#
_symmetry.space_group_name_H-M   'P 1'
#
loop_
_entity.id
_entity.type
_entity.pdbx_description
1 polymer ?
#
loop_
_entity_poly.entity_id
_entity_poly.type
_entity_poly.pdbx_seq_one_letter_code
_entity_poly.pdbx_strand_id
1 'polypeptide(L)'
;MKTIIPLVSGLILLSSCGTAIAQQTQEHTLIIEGELNYIQHPMLEQFEGPLQEPLDFVASITEDITSPSPYAGFWNDGIAYENVTITLTFELYDAQGGLIFSDSQSTSSPDHMINDTVALFFDSASNQPIESAIWGIIDTETQTMDQLRSEYVLGQNYFRSRTSQLPSISGPLFATTTPYHFVDTGITSYPFQYAGDLNWTPFTFEGVALNVRYIGVDDDGDGIANEVDACEASILDETVLFDGWYDSGVTNYVDDSGCSVMDHYAACAAEEQEAPRRGIRSVRSGPSSCEKAVSYDLVADGVLSYSEARMLRNALYESSTSSGPQ
;
A
#
# COMPACT_ATOMS: atom_id res chain seq x y z
N MET A 1 18.74 75.37 28.73
CA MET A 1 17.66 74.96 27.81
C MET A 1 18.17 73.74 27.07
N LYS A 2 17.78 72.53 27.52
CA LYS A 2 16.64 71.73 27.03
C LYS A 2 16.89 71.14 25.62
N THR A 3 16.99 69.80 25.59
CA THR A 3 16.47 68.86 24.55
C THR A 3 17.15 68.88 23.15
N ILE A 4 17.43 67.80 22.40
CA ILE A 4 17.01 66.37 22.32
C ILE A 4 18.20 65.60 21.67
N ILE A 5 18.51 64.39 22.15
CA ILE A 5 19.29 63.38 21.41
C ILE A 5 18.28 62.34 20.91
N PRO A 6 18.19 62.02 19.61
CA PRO A 6 17.29 60.97 19.16
C PRO A 6 17.89 59.59 19.47
N LEU A 7 17.13 58.82 20.24
CA LEU A 7 17.34 57.40 20.50
C LEU A 7 16.99 56.62 19.22
N VAL A 8 17.98 56.00 18.58
CA VAL A 8 17.73 55.03 17.50
C VAL A 8 17.26 53.73 18.16
N SER A 9 15.95 53.52 18.17
CA SER A 9 15.37 52.21 18.51
C SER A 9 15.60 51.25 17.36
N GLY A 10 16.55 50.33 17.54
CA GLY A 10 16.69 49.16 16.68
C GLY A 10 15.57 48.18 16.96
N LEU A 11 14.54 48.18 16.10
CA LEU A 11 13.49 47.18 16.10
C LEU A 11 14.04 45.94 15.39
N ILE A 12 14.44 44.93 16.17
CA ILE A 12 14.77 43.59 15.65
C ILE A 12 13.43 42.94 15.30
N LEU A 13 13.05 42.98 14.02
CA LEU A 13 11.99 42.16 13.46
C LEU A 13 12.50 40.71 13.43
N LEU A 14 12.13 39.94 14.44
CA LEU A 14 12.13 38.48 14.38
C LEU A 14 11.04 38.08 13.37
N SER A 15 11.41 37.98 12.09
CA SER A 15 10.61 37.25 11.12
C SER A 15 10.60 35.79 11.56
N SER A 16 9.53 35.38 12.23
CA SER A 16 9.15 33.98 12.34
C SER A 16 8.85 33.50 10.91
N CYS A 17 9.87 32.96 10.26
CA CYS A 17 9.69 32.15 9.07
C CYS A 17 8.93 30.91 9.52
N GLY A 18 7.59 30.98 9.49
CA GLY A 18 6.77 29.79 9.60
C GLY A 18 7.10 28.96 8.38
N THR A 19 7.84 27.87 8.58
CA THR A 19 7.85 26.78 7.61
C THR A 19 6.41 26.32 7.50
N ALA A 20 5.74 26.74 6.42
CA ALA A 20 4.59 26.02 5.95
C ALA A 20 5.10 24.61 5.66
N ILE A 21 4.77 23.67 6.54
CA ILE A 21 4.85 22.26 6.20
C ILE A 21 3.85 22.15 5.07
N ALA A 22 4.33 22.07 3.84
CA ALA A 22 3.48 21.66 2.74
C ALA A 22 2.98 20.28 3.14
N GLN A 23 1.67 20.14 3.36
CA GLN A 23 1.07 18.84 3.51
C GLN A 23 1.32 18.14 2.16
N GLN A 24 2.24 17.18 2.17
CA GLN A 24 2.61 16.45 0.98
C GLN A 24 1.39 15.59 0.63
N THR A 25 0.79 15.85 -0.54
CA THR A 25 -0.30 15.02 -1.00
C THR A 25 0.24 13.61 -1.21
N GLN A 26 -0.35 12.64 -0.53
CA GLN A 26 0.00 11.23 -0.66
C GLN A 26 -1.02 10.61 -1.61
N GLU A 27 -0.65 10.56 -2.90
CA GLU A 27 -1.41 9.86 -3.93
C GLU A 27 -0.71 8.56 -4.28
N HIS A 28 -1.47 7.48 -4.40
CA HIS A 28 -0.99 6.23 -4.94
C HIS A 28 -1.90 5.73 -6.05
N THR A 29 -1.41 4.78 -6.83
CA THR A 29 -2.23 4.07 -7.81
C THR A 29 -2.12 2.57 -7.61
N LEU A 30 -3.22 1.91 -7.26
CA LEU A 30 -3.34 0.47 -7.23
C LEU A 30 -3.59 -0.05 -8.65
N ILE A 31 -2.73 -0.93 -9.13
CA ILE A 31 -2.90 -1.66 -10.39
C ILE A 31 -3.29 -3.09 -10.09
N ILE A 32 -4.35 -3.54 -10.76
CA ILE A 32 -4.89 -4.90 -10.67
C ILE A 32 -4.87 -5.48 -12.08
N GLU A 33 -4.14 -6.58 -12.26
CA GLU A 33 -4.05 -7.31 -13.53
C GLU A 33 -4.65 -8.69 -13.36
N GLY A 34 -5.32 -9.19 -14.38
CA GLY A 34 -5.92 -10.51 -14.31
C GLY A 34 -6.67 -10.91 -15.56
N GLU A 35 -7.54 -11.90 -15.41
CA GLU A 35 -8.30 -12.49 -16.49
C GLU A 35 -9.80 -12.38 -16.22
N LEU A 36 -10.57 -11.97 -17.23
CA LEU A 36 -12.03 -12.03 -17.23
C LEU A 36 -12.54 -13.36 -17.76
N ASN A 37 -13.64 -13.83 -17.17
CA ASN A 37 -14.34 -15.04 -17.60
C ASN A 37 -15.83 -14.80 -17.93
N TYR A 38 -16.35 -13.61 -17.64
CA TYR A 38 -17.74 -13.25 -17.93
C TYR A 38 -17.85 -11.75 -18.22
N ILE A 39 -18.60 -11.40 -19.27
CA ILE A 39 -18.90 -10.02 -19.64
C ILE A 39 -20.38 -9.86 -19.89
N GLN A 40 -20.98 -8.80 -19.36
CA GLN A 40 -22.28 -8.31 -19.76
C GLN A 40 -22.14 -6.81 -19.95
N HIS A 41 -22.01 -6.37 -21.20
CA HIS A 41 -21.82 -4.95 -21.50
C HIS A 41 -22.51 -4.59 -22.83
N PRO A 42 -23.31 -3.51 -22.88
CA PRO A 42 -24.16 -3.18 -24.04
C PRO A 42 -23.39 -2.85 -25.32
N MET A 43 -22.10 -2.49 -25.22
CA MET A 43 -21.24 -2.21 -26.37
C MET A 43 -20.33 -3.39 -26.77
N LEU A 44 -20.37 -4.49 -26.03
CA LEU A 44 -19.53 -5.68 -26.24
C LEU A 44 -20.40 -6.92 -26.43
N GLU A 45 -21.46 -6.81 -27.23
CA GLU A 45 -22.43 -7.89 -27.47
C GLU A 45 -21.77 -9.19 -27.95
N GLN A 46 -20.64 -9.10 -28.67
CA GLN A 46 -19.89 -10.27 -29.13
C GLN A 46 -19.22 -11.08 -28.00
N PHE A 47 -19.07 -10.49 -26.82
CA PHE A 47 -18.47 -11.09 -25.63
C PHE A 47 -19.50 -11.35 -24.53
N GLU A 48 -20.80 -11.19 -24.82
CA GLU A 48 -21.86 -11.31 -23.82
C GLU A 48 -21.98 -12.74 -23.26
N GLY A 49 -21.97 -12.85 -21.93
CA GLY A 49 -22.04 -14.08 -21.17
C GLY A 49 -20.66 -14.63 -20.77
N PRO A 50 -20.59 -15.94 -20.47
CA PRO A 50 -19.34 -16.62 -20.17
C PRO A 50 -18.40 -16.65 -21.40
N LEU A 51 -17.15 -16.29 -21.19
CA LEU A 51 -16.13 -16.27 -22.24
C LEU A 51 -15.60 -17.68 -22.51
N GLN A 52 -15.36 -17.99 -23.79
CA GLN A 52 -14.76 -19.27 -24.21
C GLN A 52 -13.26 -19.33 -23.89
N GLU A 53 -12.58 -18.21 -24.07
CA GLU A 53 -11.19 -17.98 -23.71
C GLU A 53 -11.16 -16.74 -22.82
N PRO A 54 -10.39 -16.73 -21.72
CA PRO A 54 -10.26 -15.55 -20.89
C PRO A 54 -9.69 -14.36 -21.66
N LEU A 55 -10.07 -13.16 -21.25
CA LEU A 55 -9.52 -11.90 -21.75
C LEU A 55 -8.72 -11.22 -20.64
N ASP A 56 -7.57 -10.65 -21.00
CA ASP A 56 -6.71 -9.97 -20.05
C ASP A 56 -7.30 -8.60 -19.71
N PHE A 57 -7.26 -8.22 -18.43
CA PHE A 57 -7.65 -6.88 -18.00
C PHE A 57 -6.56 -6.21 -17.18
N VAL A 58 -6.56 -4.88 -17.23
CA VAL A 58 -5.82 -4.01 -16.33
C VAL A 58 -6.80 -3.01 -15.74
N ALA A 59 -6.94 -3.01 -14.42
CA ALA A 59 -7.68 -2.01 -13.67
C ALA A 59 -6.70 -1.14 -12.88
N SER A 60 -6.95 0.16 -12.87
CA SER A 60 -6.13 1.16 -12.17
C SER A 60 -7.03 2.02 -11.28
N ILE A 61 -6.66 2.15 -10.01
CA ILE A 61 -7.38 2.92 -8.99
C ILE A 61 -6.39 3.93 -8.42
N THR A 62 -6.61 5.21 -8.66
CA THR A 62 -5.82 6.28 -8.03
C THR A 62 -6.55 6.80 -6.80
N GLU A 63 -5.85 6.91 -5.68
CA GLU A 63 -6.41 7.33 -4.40
C GLU A 63 -5.60 8.49 -3.77
N ASP A 64 -6.28 9.42 -3.10
CA ASP A 64 -5.69 10.43 -2.21
C ASP A 64 -5.83 9.95 -0.76
N ILE A 65 -4.72 9.56 -0.17
CA ILE A 65 -4.63 9.06 1.20
C ILE A 65 -3.91 10.05 2.13
N THR A 66 -3.86 11.33 1.78
CA THR A 66 -3.21 12.37 2.59
C THR A 66 -3.85 12.52 3.97
N SER A 67 -5.16 12.30 4.09
CA SER A 67 -5.87 12.33 5.37
C SER A 67 -7.17 11.53 5.30
N PRO A 68 -7.08 10.18 5.19
CA PRO A 68 -8.26 9.33 5.10
C PRO A 68 -9.06 9.47 6.40
N SER A 69 -10.32 9.89 6.27
CA SER A 69 -11.24 10.02 7.40
C SER A 69 -12.19 8.82 7.40
N PRO A 70 -11.97 7.79 8.24
CA PRO A 70 -12.89 6.69 8.32
C PRO A 70 -14.20 7.15 8.93
N TYR A 71 -15.33 6.70 8.37
CA TYR A 71 -16.61 6.82 9.04
C TYR A 71 -17.15 5.42 9.35
N ALA A 72 -17.33 5.15 10.64
CA ALA A 72 -17.88 3.90 11.12
C ALA A 72 -19.40 3.91 10.95
N GLY A 73 -19.98 2.80 10.48
CA GLY A 73 -21.43 2.65 10.35
C GLY A 73 -21.92 1.92 9.11
N PHE A 74 -21.02 1.45 8.23
CA PHE A 74 -21.40 0.55 7.14
C PHE A 74 -21.68 -0.87 7.65
N TRP A 75 -22.53 -1.59 6.92
CA TRP A 75 -23.08 -2.89 7.30
C TRP A 75 -21.96 -3.89 7.69
N ASN A 76 -22.22 -4.77 8.67
CA ASN A 76 -21.33 -5.88 9.06
C ASN A 76 -19.86 -5.51 9.38
N ASP A 77 -19.64 -4.47 10.19
CA ASP A 77 -18.32 -4.09 10.73
C ASP A 77 -17.27 -3.63 9.68
N GLY A 78 -17.68 -3.32 8.45
CA GLY A 78 -16.80 -2.73 7.44
C GLY A 78 -16.39 -1.28 7.74
N ILE A 79 -15.21 -0.88 7.24
CA ILE A 79 -14.69 0.50 7.33
C ILE A 79 -14.84 1.16 5.97
N ALA A 80 -15.35 2.39 5.97
CA ALA A 80 -15.58 3.19 4.79
C ALA A 80 -14.77 4.49 4.84
N TYR A 81 -14.23 4.90 3.70
CA TYR A 81 -13.54 6.18 3.52
C TYR A 81 -14.20 6.96 2.38
N GLU A 82 -14.58 8.21 2.65
CA GLU A 82 -15.13 9.12 1.64
C GLU A 82 -14.00 9.91 0.96
N ASN A 83 -14.19 10.25 -0.32
CA ASN A 83 -13.31 11.15 -1.08
C ASN A 83 -11.86 10.68 -1.23
N VAL A 84 -11.61 9.37 -1.06
CA VAL A 84 -10.27 8.78 -1.23
C VAL A 84 -10.03 8.39 -2.68
N THR A 85 -10.99 7.74 -3.35
CA THR A 85 -10.82 7.36 -4.75
C THR A 85 -10.91 8.58 -5.66
N ILE A 86 -9.90 8.80 -6.52
CA ILE A 86 -9.82 9.92 -7.47
C ILE A 86 -10.21 9.47 -8.88
N THR A 87 -9.61 8.38 -9.34
CA THR A 87 -9.74 7.90 -10.72
C THR A 87 -9.83 6.38 -10.75
N LEU A 88 -10.76 5.86 -11.56
CA LEU A 88 -10.89 4.45 -11.89
C LEU A 88 -10.69 4.31 -13.40
N THR A 89 -9.74 3.49 -13.83
CA THR A 89 -9.52 3.16 -15.25
C THR A 89 -9.57 1.65 -15.43
N PHE A 90 -10.24 1.20 -16.50
CA PHE A 90 -10.39 -0.21 -16.83
C PHE A 90 -10.01 -0.41 -18.29
N GLU A 91 -9.12 -1.36 -18.58
CA GLU A 91 -8.70 -1.71 -19.92
C GLU A 91 -8.82 -3.22 -20.11
N LEU A 92 -9.35 -3.63 -21.27
CA LEU A 92 -9.55 -5.02 -21.65
C LEU A 92 -8.76 -5.31 -22.93
N TYR A 93 -8.05 -6.42 -22.96
CA TYR A 93 -7.17 -6.82 -24.05
C TYR A 93 -7.52 -8.20 -24.59
N ASP A 94 -7.21 -8.41 -25.87
CA ASP A 94 -7.19 -9.75 -26.47
C ASP A 94 -5.91 -10.51 -26.11
N ALA A 95 -5.88 -11.81 -26.42
CA ALA A 95 -4.72 -12.68 -26.18
C ALA A 95 -3.46 -12.32 -27.01
N GLN A 96 -3.51 -11.29 -27.85
CA GLN A 96 -2.36 -10.73 -28.58
C GLN A 96 -1.93 -9.37 -28.01
N GLY A 97 -2.56 -8.89 -26.93
CA GLY A 97 -2.31 -7.58 -26.32
C GLY A 97 -3.01 -6.42 -27.03
N GLY A 98 -3.97 -6.68 -27.91
CA GLY A 98 -4.77 -5.65 -28.58
C GLY A 98 -5.86 -5.12 -27.65
N LEU A 99 -5.94 -3.79 -27.49
CA LEU A 99 -6.97 -3.15 -26.69
C LEU A 99 -8.36 -3.35 -27.32
N ILE A 100 -9.27 -3.96 -26.57
CA ILE A 100 -10.67 -4.22 -26.95
C ILE A 100 -11.59 -3.10 -26.43
N PHE A 101 -11.40 -2.73 -25.17
CA PHE A 101 -12.29 -1.81 -24.45
C PHE A 101 -11.49 -1.02 -23.43
N SER A 102 -11.88 0.24 -23.22
CA SER A 102 -11.33 1.09 -22.18
C SER A 102 -12.44 1.96 -21.62
N ASP A 103 -12.44 2.12 -20.31
CA ASP A 103 -13.32 3.04 -19.58
C ASP A 103 -12.50 3.77 -18.52
N SER A 104 -12.85 5.02 -18.25
CA SER A 104 -12.20 5.83 -17.23
C SER A 104 -13.19 6.80 -16.60
N GLN A 105 -13.22 6.81 -15.27
CA GLN A 105 -14.07 7.67 -14.45
C GLN A 105 -13.17 8.45 -13.48
N SER A 106 -13.39 9.76 -13.36
CA SER A 106 -12.61 10.62 -12.47
C SER A 106 -13.52 11.64 -11.78
N THR A 107 -13.20 11.94 -10.51
CA THR A 107 -13.87 12.97 -9.71
C THR A 107 -13.76 14.38 -10.31
N SER A 108 -12.79 14.61 -11.20
CA SER A 108 -12.54 15.90 -11.84
C SER A 108 -13.32 16.13 -13.15
N SER A 109 -14.14 15.17 -13.59
CA SER A 109 -14.85 15.25 -14.86
C SER A 109 -15.94 16.35 -14.86
N PRO A 110 -15.92 17.30 -15.81
CA PRO A 110 -16.84 18.45 -15.84
C PRO A 110 -18.30 18.09 -16.12
N ASP A 111 -18.57 16.86 -16.59
CA ASP A 111 -19.91 16.38 -16.96
C ASP A 111 -20.70 15.78 -15.78
N HIS A 112 -20.11 15.70 -14.58
CA HIS A 112 -20.68 14.94 -13.47
C HIS A 112 -20.70 15.73 -12.16
N MET A 113 -21.87 15.82 -11.53
CA MET A 113 -22.07 16.33 -10.17
C MET A 113 -21.58 15.30 -9.13
N ILE A 114 -20.31 14.92 -9.22
CA ILE A 114 -19.66 13.97 -8.31
C ILE A 114 -19.44 14.67 -6.98
N ASN A 115 -19.93 14.09 -5.89
CA ASN A 115 -19.63 14.58 -4.54
C ASN A 115 -19.34 13.44 -3.55
N ASP A 116 -19.14 12.20 -4.02
CA ASP A 116 -18.70 11.14 -3.11
C ASP A 116 -17.95 10.01 -3.84
N THR A 117 -16.89 9.53 -3.22
CA THR A 117 -16.18 8.32 -3.62
C THR A 117 -15.97 7.47 -2.41
N VAL A 118 -16.04 6.15 -2.56
CA VAL A 118 -16.01 5.24 -1.43
C VAL A 118 -14.93 4.18 -1.63
N ALA A 119 -14.08 4.04 -0.62
CA ALA A 119 -13.29 2.83 -0.42
C ALA A 119 -13.89 2.08 0.78
N LEU A 120 -14.35 0.85 0.56
CA LEU A 120 -14.96 0.00 1.59
C LEU A 120 -14.11 -1.25 1.80
N PHE A 121 -13.81 -1.54 3.05
CA PHE A 121 -13.01 -2.68 3.44
C PHE A 121 -13.74 -3.51 4.49
N PHE A 122 -13.88 -4.81 4.22
CA PHE A 122 -14.51 -5.77 5.12
C PHE A 122 -13.45 -6.71 5.69
N ASP A 123 -13.29 -6.70 7.01
CA ASP A 123 -12.44 -7.65 7.77
C ASP A 123 -13.32 -8.70 8.47
N SER A 124 -12.95 -9.98 8.39
CA SER A 124 -13.73 -11.08 8.95
C SER A 124 -13.22 -11.51 10.33
N ALA A 125 -13.59 -10.79 11.39
CA ALA A 125 -13.43 -11.29 12.76
C ALA A 125 -14.41 -12.45 13.10
N SER A 126 -15.30 -12.84 12.19
CA SER A 126 -16.41 -13.78 12.45
C SER A 126 -16.62 -14.88 11.38
N ASN A 127 -15.66 -15.80 11.29
CA ASN A 127 -15.84 -17.23 10.99
C ASN A 127 -16.61 -17.72 9.73
N GLN A 128 -16.84 -16.92 8.67
CA GLN A 128 -17.00 -17.37 7.26
C GLN A 128 -16.81 -16.17 6.30
N PRO A 129 -16.32 -16.39 5.05
CA PRO A 129 -15.06 -15.79 4.64
C PRO A 129 -15.21 -14.79 3.49
N ILE A 130 -14.27 -13.84 3.43
CA ILE A 130 -13.67 -13.14 2.29
C ILE A 130 -13.48 -11.67 2.68
N GLU A 131 -12.21 -11.31 2.92
CA GLU A 131 -11.81 -9.91 2.94
C GLU A 131 -12.15 -9.30 1.58
N SER A 132 -12.84 -8.16 1.60
CA SER A 132 -13.33 -7.53 0.37
C SER A 132 -12.95 -6.06 0.36
N ALA A 133 -12.43 -5.61 -0.77
CA ALA A 133 -12.12 -4.22 -1.05
C ALA A 133 -13.00 -3.74 -2.20
N ILE A 134 -13.71 -2.63 -1.99
CA ILE A 134 -14.62 -2.04 -2.98
C ILE A 134 -14.22 -0.58 -3.16
N TRP A 135 -14.00 -0.18 -4.42
CA TRP A 135 -13.77 1.20 -4.82
C TRP A 135 -14.90 1.64 -5.72
N GLY A 136 -15.52 2.78 -5.42
CA GLY A 136 -16.64 3.29 -6.19
C GLY A 136 -16.63 4.80 -6.35
N ILE A 137 -17.12 5.26 -7.49
CA ILE A 137 -17.45 6.67 -7.72
C ILE A 137 -18.98 6.79 -7.77
N ILE A 138 -19.53 7.65 -6.89
CA ILE A 138 -20.98 7.78 -6.66
C ILE A 138 -21.51 9.08 -7.29
N ASP A 139 -22.63 8.98 -8.02
CA ASP A 139 -23.36 10.15 -8.52
C ASP A 139 -24.41 10.59 -7.48
N THR A 140 -24.41 11.88 -7.13
CA THR A 140 -25.17 12.41 -5.98
C THR A 140 -26.56 12.95 -6.30
N GLU A 141 -27.02 12.92 -7.56
CA GLU A 141 -28.35 13.46 -7.91
C GLU A 141 -29.53 12.75 -7.19
N THR A 142 -29.34 11.53 -6.65
CA THR A 142 -30.42 10.77 -5.99
C THR A 142 -30.14 10.30 -4.56
N GLN A 143 -28.91 10.44 -4.04
CA GLN A 143 -28.49 10.02 -2.68
C GLN A 143 -28.82 8.57 -2.27
N THR A 144 -28.94 7.65 -3.22
CA THR A 144 -29.16 6.22 -2.92
C THR A 144 -28.01 5.37 -3.45
N MET A 145 -27.41 4.53 -2.59
CA MET A 145 -26.34 3.57 -2.92
C MET A 145 -26.71 2.58 -4.05
N ASP A 146 -28.00 2.45 -4.37
CA ASP A 146 -28.51 1.65 -5.49
C ASP A 146 -28.07 2.17 -6.89
N GLN A 147 -27.29 3.25 -6.96
CA GLN A 147 -26.86 3.90 -8.22
C GLN A 147 -25.36 4.24 -8.25
N LEU A 148 -24.50 3.31 -7.82
CA LEU A 148 -23.05 3.38 -8.11
C LEU A 148 -22.83 3.36 -9.62
N ARG A 149 -22.23 4.42 -10.18
CA ARG A 149 -22.02 4.53 -11.64
C ARG A 149 -20.99 3.53 -12.15
N SER A 150 -19.94 3.32 -11.35
CA SER A 150 -18.86 2.37 -11.58
C SER A 150 -18.26 1.94 -10.24
N GLU A 151 -18.05 0.64 -10.05
CA GLU A 151 -17.40 0.06 -8.88
C GLU A 151 -16.42 -1.04 -9.28
N TYR A 152 -15.26 -1.08 -8.63
CA TYR A 152 -14.32 -2.19 -8.69
C TYR A 152 -14.36 -2.95 -7.37
N VAL A 153 -14.32 -4.28 -7.46
CA VAL A 153 -14.38 -5.15 -6.29
C VAL A 153 -13.33 -6.25 -6.37
N LEU A 154 -12.48 -6.33 -5.35
CA LEU A 154 -11.70 -7.52 -5.01
C LEU A 154 -12.42 -8.26 -3.87
N GLY A 155 -12.71 -9.54 -4.08
CA GLY A 155 -13.48 -10.36 -3.14
C GLY A 155 -14.99 -10.31 -3.39
N GLN A 156 -15.78 -10.24 -2.33
CA GLN A 156 -17.23 -10.27 -2.42
C GLN A 156 -17.80 -8.89 -2.77
N ASN A 157 -18.73 -8.85 -3.73
CA ASN A 157 -19.54 -7.66 -3.97
C ASN A 157 -20.85 -7.78 -3.19
N TYR A 158 -21.11 -6.82 -2.29
CA TYR A 158 -22.31 -6.77 -1.46
C TYR A 158 -23.44 -5.93 -2.07
N PHE A 159 -23.13 -5.12 -3.08
CA PHE A 159 -24.08 -4.21 -3.73
C PHE A 159 -24.66 -4.80 -5.00
N ARG A 160 -23.90 -5.63 -5.71
CA ARG A 160 -24.32 -6.26 -6.96
C ARG A 160 -24.15 -7.77 -6.93
N SER A 161 -25.05 -8.46 -7.63
CA SER A 161 -24.96 -9.91 -7.81
C SER A 161 -23.81 -10.24 -8.76
N ARG A 162 -23.02 -11.26 -8.38
CA ARG A 162 -22.11 -11.94 -9.31
C ARG A 162 -22.81 -13.13 -9.98
N THR A 163 -22.44 -13.40 -11.22
CA THR A 163 -22.92 -14.55 -11.99
C THR A 163 -21.93 -15.72 -11.90
N SER A 164 -20.64 -15.43 -11.87
CA SER A 164 -19.54 -16.39 -11.77
C SER A 164 -19.37 -16.89 -10.32
N GLN A 165 -18.87 -18.13 -10.20
CA GLN A 165 -18.48 -18.67 -8.91
C GLN A 165 -17.19 -18.01 -8.42
N LEU A 166 -17.14 -17.66 -7.14
CA LEU A 166 -15.93 -17.12 -6.53
C LEU A 166 -14.83 -18.19 -6.52
N PRO A 167 -13.63 -17.90 -7.06
CA PRO A 167 -12.47 -18.80 -6.92
C PRO A 167 -12.10 -19.00 -5.45
N SER A 168 -11.29 -20.02 -5.19
CA SER A 168 -10.65 -20.19 -3.89
C SER A 168 -9.62 -19.09 -3.69
N ILE A 169 -9.71 -18.37 -2.57
CA ILE A 169 -8.80 -17.28 -2.24
C ILE A 169 -7.54 -17.82 -1.59
N SER A 170 -6.41 -17.20 -1.93
CA SER A 170 -5.08 -17.57 -1.47
C SER A 170 -4.49 -16.47 -0.58
N GLY A 171 -4.97 -16.36 0.66
CA GLY A 171 -4.36 -15.47 1.68
C GLY A 171 -5.31 -14.40 2.24
N PRO A 172 -4.79 -13.49 3.09
CA PRO A 172 -5.44 -12.23 3.43
C PRO A 172 -5.39 -11.26 2.24
N LEU A 173 -6.38 -10.38 2.12
CA LEU A 173 -6.44 -9.34 1.08
C LEU A 173 -5.69 -8.08 1.53
N PHE A 174 -5.58 -7.82 2.83
CA PHE A 174 -4.97 -6.61 3.35
C PHE A 174 -3.59 -6.86 3.99
N ALA A 175 -2.60 -6.07 3.58
CA ALA A 175 -1.28 -6.02 4.20
C ALA A 175 -1.29 -5.17 5.49
N THR A 176 -1.99 -4.03 5.46
CA THR A 176 -2.15 -3.14 6.61
C THR A 176 -3.59 -2.63 6.69
N THR A 177 -4.08 -2.37 7.91
CA THR A 177 -5.47 -1.91 8.16
C THR A 177 -5.52 -0.59 8.93
N THR A 178 -4.36 -0.04 9.32
CA THR A 178 -4.24 1.20 10.09
C THR A 178 -3.05 2.01 9.58
N PRO A 179 -3.18 3.33 9.33
CA PRO A 179 -4.39 4.17 9.45
C PRO A 179 -5.36 4.04 8.26
N TYR A 180 -4.89 3.48 7.15
CA TYR A 180 -5.65 3.16 5.94
C TYR A 180 -5.51 1.66 5.63
N HIS A 181 -6.42 1.09 4.83
CA HIS A 181 -6.32 -0.31 4.41
C HIS A 181 -5.57 -0.41 3.10
N PHE A 182 -4.43 -1.09 3.11
CA PHE A 182 -3.66 -1.39 1.90
C PHE A 182 -3.82 -2.85 1.52
N VAL A 183 -4.01 -3.08 0.24
CA VAL A 183 -4.16 -4.41 -0.33
C VAL A 183 -2.79 -5.08 -0.38
N ASP A 184 -2.73 -6.37 -0.04
CA ASP A 184 -1.54 -7.18 -0.19
C ASP A 184 -1.13 -7.31 -1.66
N THR A 185 0.15 -7.17 -1.96
CA THR A 185 0.67 -7.06 -3.33
C THR A 185 1.35 -8.33 -3.81
N GLY A 186 1.57 -8.42 -5.12
CA GLY A 186 2.22 -9.55 -5.78
C GLY A 186 1.22 -10.51 -6.43
N ILE A 187 1.68 -11.74 -6.64
CA ILE A 187 0.88 -12.77 -7.32
C ILE A 187 -0.23 -13.23 -6.40
N THR A 188 -1.46 -13.08 -6.88
CA THR A 188 -2.65 -13.31 -6.08
C THR A 188 -3.72 -14.10 -6.84
N SER A 189 -4.79 -14.47 -6.16
CA SER A 189 -5.96 -15.08 -6.78
C SER A 189 -7.21 -14.63 -6.05
N TYR A 190 -7.69 -13.44 -6.43
CA TYR A 190 -8.90 -12.84 -5.86
C TYR A 190 -10.02 -12.74 -6.90
N PRO A 191 -11.28 -12.99 -6.51
CA PRO A 191 -12.41 -12.66 -7.36
C PRO A 191 -12.41 -11.18 -7.69
N PHE A 192 -12.42 -10.83 -8.98
CA PHE A 192 -12.49 -9.46 -9.46
C PHE A 192 -13.86 -9.18 -10.09
N GLN A 193 -14.40 -7.99 -9.86
CA GLN A 193 -15.56 -7.49 -10.61
C GLN A 193 -15.39 -6.01 -10.90
N TYR A 194 -15.70 -5.64 -12.14
CA TYR A 194 -16.02 -4.27 -12.51
C TYR A 194 -17.50 -4.21 -12.90
N ALA A 195 -18.29 -3.41 -12.19
CA ALA A 195 -19.71 -3.26 -12.50
C ALA A 195 -20.14 -1.79 -12.44
N GLY A 196 -21.26 -1.47 -13.07
CA GLY A 196 -21.75 -0.10 -13.13
C GLY A 196 -22.99 0.04 -13.98
N ASP A 197 -23.38 1.28 -14.23
CA ASP A 197 -24.54 1.62 -15.06
C ASP A 197 -24.15 2.64 -16.13
N LEU A 198 -24.33 2.25 -17.39
CA LEU A 198 -24.15 3.13 -18.55
C LEU A 198 -25.52 3.63 -19.01
N ASN A 199 -25.86 4.89 -18.73
CA ASN A 199 -27.18 5.47 -19.06
C ASN A 199 -28.35 4.58 -18.60
N TRP A 200 -28.34 4.15 -17.34
CA TRP A 200 -29.35 3.26 -16.75
C TRP A 200 -29.36 1.82 -17.29
N THR A 201 -28.34 1.45 -18.07
CA THR A 201 -28.14 0.07 -18.53
C THR A 201 -27.01 -0.55 -17.71
N PRO A 202 -27.30 -1.57 -16.88
CA PRO A 202 -26.27 -2.20 -16.06
C PRO A 202 -25.27 -2.96 -16.92
N PHE A 203 -24.02 -2.92 -16.49
CA PHE A 203 -22.97 -3.78 -17.03
C PHE A 203 -22.19 -4.46 -15.90
N THR A 204 -21.56 -5.58 -16.22
CA THR A 204 -20.65 -6.28 -15.32
C THR A 204 -19.56 -6.99 -16.10
N PHE A 205 -18.35 -6.95 -15.57
CA PHE A 205 -17.20 -7.73 -15.96
C PHE A 205 -16.80 -8.54 -14.73
N GLU A 206 -16.64 -9.85 -14.88
CA GLU A 206 -16.25 -10.72 -13.76
C GLU A 206 -15.06 -11.58 -14.17
N GLY A 207 -14.17 -11.82 -13.21
CA GLY A 207 -12.90 -12.49 -13.45
C GLY A 207 -12.12 -12.77 -12.18
N VAL A 208 -10.82 -12.94 -12.35
CA VAL A 208 -9.86 -13.20 -11.27
C VAL A 208 -8.69 -12.23 -11.41
N ALA A 209 -8.38 -11.51 -10.34
CA ALA A 209 -7.14 -10.75 -10.21
C ALA A 209 -5.99 -11.72 -9.93
N LEU A 210 -4.93 -11.60 -10.73
CA LEU A 210 -3.74 -12.45 -10.70
C LEU A 210 -2.50 -11.72 -10.18
N ASN A 211 -2.48 -10.39 -10.32
CA ASN A 211 -1.41 -9.55 -9.81
C ASN A 211 -2.00 -8.23 -9.29
N VAL A 212 -1.52 -7.79 -8.13
CA VAL A 212 -1.89 -6.51 -7.54
C VAL A 212 -0.61 -5.80 -7.14
N ARG A 213 -0.48 -4.51 -7.46
CA ARG A 213 0.69 -3.72 -7.11
C ARG A 213 0.36 -2.24 -6.99
N TYR A 214 1.05 -1.56 -6.10
CA TYR A 214 1.01 -0.10 -6.05
C TYR A 214 2.01 0.52 -7.05
N ILE A 215 1.63 1.68 -7.58
CA ILE A 215 2.50 2.63 -8.25
C ILE A 215 2.37 3.91 -7.43
N GLY A 216 3.38 4.15 -6.60
CA GLY A 216 3.54 5.39 -5.85
C GLY A 216 4.90 6.01 -6.11
N VAL A 217 5.21 7.04 -5.34
CA VAL A 217 6.57 7.57 -5.27
C VAL A 217 7.36 6.61 -4.38
N ASP A 218 8.47 6.11 -4.90
CA ASP A 218 9.48 5.33 -4.18
C ASP A 218 10.68 6.27 -4.04
N ASP A 219 10.71 7.03 -2.94
CA ASP A 219 11.66 8.14 -2.77
C ASP A 219 13.07 7.64 -2.46
N ASP A 220 13.21 6.47 -1.83
CA ASP A 220 14.50 5.91 -1.42
C ASP A 220 15.01 4.83 -2.40
N GLY A 221 14.16 4.33 -3.29
CA GLY A 221 14.51 3.45 -4.40
C GLY A 221 14.59 1.98 -4.02
N ASP A 222 13.94 1.57 -2.93
CA ASP A 222 13.97 0.20 -2.43
C ASP A 222 13.01 -0.74 -3.20
N GLY A 223 12.17 -0.18 -4.08
CA GLY A 223 11.22 -0.90 -4.92
C GLY A 223 9.82 -1.04 -4.29
N ILE A 224 9.63 -0.53 -3.08
CA ILE A 224 8.36 -0.42 -2.37
C ILE A 224 7.94 1.05 -2.38
N ALA A 225 6.67 1.31 -2.64
CA ALA A 225 6.20 2.69 -2.68
C ALA A 225 6.09 3.26 -1.25
N ASN A 226 6.46 4.54 -1.07
CA ASN A 226 6.50 5.23 0.23
C ASN A 226 5.25 5.02 1.11
N GLU A 227 4.08 4.82 0.50
CA GLU A 227 2.81 4.62 1.21
C GLU A 227 2.62 3.25 1.89
N VAL A 228 3.33 2.22 1.41
CA VAL A 228 3.30 0.85 1.97
C VAL A 228 4.64 0.43 2.54
N ASP A 229 5.66 1.26 2.36
CA ASP A 229 6.98 1.10 2.92
C ASP A 229 6.99 1.38 4.44
N ALA A 230 7.39 0.36 5.21
CA ALA A 230 7.55 0.46 6.66
C ALA A 230 8.87 1.12 7.07
N CYS A 231 9.81 1.24 6.14
CA CYS A 231 11.16 1.76 6.31
C CYS A 231 11.41 2.97 5.40
N GLU A 232 10.84 4.14 5.75
CA GLU A 232 10.91 5.43 4.99
C GLU A 232 12.27 5.83 4.35
N ALA A 233 13.37 5.25 4.82
CA ALA A 233 14.69 5.38 4.21
C ALA A 233 15.49 4.08 4.44
N SER A 234 15.31 3.12 3.55
CA SER A 234 15.97 1.83 3.54
C SER A 234 17.48 1.95 3.30
N ILE A 235 18.24 1.10 3.98
CA ILE A 235 19.69 1.02 3.79
C ILE A 235 19.99 0.09 2.61
N LEU A 236 20.30 0.66 1.43
CA LEU A 236 20.43 -0.09 0.17
C LEU A 236 21.86 -0.48 -0.24
N ASP A 237 22.77 -0.64 0.73
CA ASP A 237 24.10 -1.22 0.45
C ASP A 237 23.96 -2.65 -0.11
N GLU A 238 24.83 -3.08 -1.04
CA GLU A 238 24.71 -4.38 -1.73
C GLU A 238 24.78 -5.59 -0.77
N THR A 239 25.57 -5.46 0.30
CA THR A 239 25.76 -6.50 1.31
C THR A 239 25.58 -5.95 2.71
N VAL A 240 25.20 -6.82 3.65
CA VAL A 240 24.94 -6.44 5.03
C VAL A 240 26.24 -6.04 5.72
N LEU A 241 26.33 -4.78 6.12
CA LEU A 241 27.46 -4.21 6.86
C LEU A 241 27.14 -4.08 8.35
N PHE A 242 27.99 -4.65 9.21
CA PHE A 242 27.92 -4.40 10.65
C PHE A 242 28.87 -3.26 11.06
N ASP A 243 28.38 -2.37 11.93
CA ASP A 243 29.09 -1.18 12.41
C ASP A 243 29.61 -0.25 11.29
N GLY A 244 29.05 -0.36 10.08
CA GLY A 244 29.44 0.43 8.90
C GLY A 244 30.78 0.06 8.28
N TRP A 245 31.43 -1.04 8.69
CA TRP A 245 32.74 -1.43 8.16
C TRP A 245 32.93 -2.94 7.95
N TYR A 246 32.23 -3.78 8.72
CA TYR A 246 32.38 -5.24 8.62
C TYR A 246 31.37 -5.81 7.64
N ASP A 247 31.84 -6.12 6.42
CA ASP A 247 31.03 -6.76 5.39
C ASP A 247 30.82 -8.25 5.70
N SER A 248 29.57 -8.65 5.80
CA SER A 248 29.19 -10.05 6.03
C SER A 248 29.31 -10.93 4.78
N GLY A 249 29.37 -10.34 3.59
CA GLY A 249 29.27 -11.03 2.29
C GLY A 249 27.88 -11.62 2.01
N VAL A 250 26.87 -11.28 2.80
CA VAL A 250 25.47 -11.66 2.58
C VAL A 250 24.77 -10.51 1.88
N THR A 251 24.04 -10.80 0.81
CA THR A 251 23.23 -9.81 0.09
C THR A 251 22.23 -9.16 1.05
N ASN A 252 22.12 -7.84 0.97
CA ASN A 252 21.19 -7.06 1.76
C ASN A 252 19.84 -6.99 1.04
N TYR A 253 19.03 -8.04 1.19
CA TYR A 253 17.70 -8.09 0.59
C TYR A 253 16.76 -7.07 1.22
N VAL A 254 15.88 -6.49 0.40
CA VAL A 254 14.68 -5.76 0.83
C VAL A 254 13.55 -6.78 0.94
N ASP A 255 12.83 -6.77 2.06
CA ASP A 255 11.67 -7.63 2.25
C ASP A 255 10.36 -6.97 1.79
N ASP A 256 9.24 -7.68 1.90
CA ASP A 256 7.94 -7.20 1.42
C ASP A 256 7.40 -5.99 2.21
N SER A 257 8.04 -5.62 3.33
CA SER A 257 7.71 -4.42 4.10
C SER A 257 8.50 -3.18 3.69
N GLY A 258 9.42 -3.29 2.71
CA GLY A 258 10.35 -2.20 2.33
C GLY A 258 11.63 -2.21 3.14
N CYS A 259 11.69 -2.90 4.28
CA CYS A 259 12.90 -2.92 5.10
C CYS A 259 13.99 -3.81 4.52
N SER A 260 15.22 -3.29 4.43
CA SER A 260 16.39 -4.12 4.15
C SER A 260 16.80 -4.96 5.36
N VAL A 261 17.57 -6.03 5.14
CA VAL A 261 18.18 -6.81 6.24
C VAL A 261 18.97 -5.89 7.19
N MET A 262 19.64 -4.85 6.67
CA MET A 262 20.34 -3.87 7.49
C MET A 262 19.41 -3.00 8.34
N ASP A 263 18.22 -2.65 7.83
CA ASP A 263 17.22 -1.87 8.59
C ASP A 263 16.72 -2.65 9.81
N HIS A 264 16.53 -3.96 9.68
CA HIS A 264 16.18 -4.83 10.81
C HIS A 264 17.24 -4.81 11.93
N TYR A 265 18.53 -4.77 11.58
CA TYR A 265 19.60 -4.61 12.57
C TYR A 265 19.68 -3.19 13.12
N ALA A 266 19.42 -2.17 12.29
CA ALA A 266 19.42 -0.77 12.71
C ALA A 266 18.29 -0.49 13.74
N ALA A 267 17.12 -1.13 13.57
CA ALA A 267 16.01 -1.06 14.52
C ALA A 267 16.42 -1.53 15.93
N CYS A 268 17.21 -2.60 16.03
CA CYS A 268 17.73 -3.08 17.31
C CYS A 268 18.62 -2.04 18.03
N ALA A 269 19.42 -1.27 17.28
CA ALA A 269 20.27 -0.25 17.85
C ALA A 269 19.47 0.94 18.40
N ALA A 270 18.30 1.24 17.82
CA ALA A 270 17.37 2.25 18.32
C ALA A 270 16.70 1.80 19.64
N GLU A 271 16.22 0.56 19.71
CA GLU A 271 15.58 0.01 20.92
C GLU A 271 16.50 0.01 22.15
N GLU A 272 17.79 -0.32 21.98
CA GLU A 272 18.75 -0.30 23.08
C GLU A 272 19.04 1.11 23.61
N GLN A 273 18.90 2.14 22.77
CA GLN A 273 19.11 3.54 23.17
C GLN A 273 17.94 4.09 24.00
N GLU A 274 16.70 3.63 23.74
CA GLU A 274 15.50 4.09 24.44
C GLU A 274 15.27 3.40 25.80
N ALA A 275 15.90 2.24 26.05
CA ALA A 275 15.73 1.52 27.31
C ALA A 275 16.27 2.33 28.52
N PRO A 276 15.47 2.52 29.60
CA PRO A 276 15.89 3.33 30.75
C PRO A 276 17.12 2.72 31.44
N ARG A 277 18.24 3.46 31.40
CA ARG A 277 19.54 3.09 31.98
C ARG A 277 19.47 2.93 33.50
N ARG A 278 19.00 1.77 33.97
CA ARG A 278 19.04 1.39 35.40
C ARG A 278 20.30 0.57 35.68
N GLY A 279 21.26 1.21 36.35
CA GLY A 279 22.33 0.56 37.10
C GLY A 279 23.50 0.06 36.26
N ILE A 280 24.67 -0.03 36.92
CA ILE A 280 25.96 -0.47 36.39
C ILE A 280 25.82 -1.84 35.71
N ARG A 281 25.60 -1.86 34.40
CA ARG A 281 25.70 -3.07 33.59
C ARG A 281 27.17 -3.27 33.25
N SER A 282 27.66 -4.48 33.53
CA SER A 282 28.90 -4.97 32.93
C SER A 282 28.83 -4.73 31.43
N VAL A 283 29.81 -4.01 30.87
CA VAL A 283 30.03 -3.86 29.43
C VAL A 283 30.23 -5.26 28.88
N ARG A 284 29.14 -5.92 28.46
CA ARG A 284 29.20 -7.23 27.85
C ARG A 284 29.47 -6.95 26.38
N SER A 285 30.73 -7.09 25.97
CA SER A 285 31.12 -6.98 24.56
C SER A 285 30.46 -8.11 23.78
N GLY A 286 29.50 -7.77 22.93
CA GLY A 286 28.86 -8.72 22.04
C GLY A 286 27.47 -8.25 21.63
N PRO A 287 26.86 -8.94 20.66
CA PRO A 287 25.60 -8.50 20.09
C PRO A 287 24.46 -8.53 21.12
N SER A 288 23.49 -7.66 20.94
CA SER A 288 22.27 -7.55 21.74
C SER A 288 21.41 -8.82 21.62
N SER A 289 20.33 -8.87 22.39
CA SER A 289 19.35 -9.96 22.20
C SER A 289 18.52 -9.76 20.93
N CYS A 290 18.25 -8.51 20.55
CA CYS A 290 17.50 -8.17 19.35
C CYS A 290 18.28 -8.57 18.10
N GLU A 291 19.54 -8.16 17.97
CA GLU A 291 20.38 -8.47 16.80
C GLU A 291 20.55 -9.99 16.61
N LYS A 292 20.56 -10.77 17.70
CA LYS A 292 20.63 -12.23 17.61
C LYS A 292 19.36 -12.86 17.06
N ALA A 293 18.20 -12.24 17.27
CA ALA A 293 16.91 -12.72 16.82
C ALA A 293 16.68 -12.46 15.32
N VAL A 294 17.09 -11.28 14.81
CA VAL A 294 16.91 -10.84 13.41
C VAL A 294 17.18 -11.95 12.39
N SER A 295 18.36 -12.59 12.45
CA SER A 295 18.71 -13.66 11.49
C SER A 295 17.79 -14.89 11.50
N TYR A 296 17.08 -15.15 12.60
CA TYR A 296 16.13 -16.25 12.69
C TYR A 296 14.77 -15.84 12.14
N ASP A 297 14.35 -14.62 12.45
CA ASP A 297 13.07 -14.07 12.01
C ASP A 297 13.07 -13.95 10.47
N LEU A 298 14.13 -13.37 9.88
CA LEU A 298 14.29 -13.28 8.42
C LEU A 298 14.38 -14.63 7.70
N VAL A 299 14.75 -15.72 8.38
CA VAL A 299 14.69 -17.08 7.81
C VAL A 299 13.27 -17.63 7.89
N ALA A 300 12.55 -17.33 8.97
CA ALA A 300 11.16 -17.73 9.12
C ALA A 300 10.28 -17.05 8.06
N ASP A 301 10.59 -15.79 7.75
CA ASP A 301 9.88 -14.97 6.75
C ASP A 301 10.34 -15.27 5.31
N GLY A 302 11.34 -16.14 5.13
CA GLY A 302 11.81 -16.58 3.82
C GLY A 302 12.72 -15.61 3.08
N VAL A 303 13.05 -14.45 3.69
CA VAL A 303 13.97 -13.44 3.15
C VAL A 303 15.39 -13.98 3.03
N LEU A 304 15.84 -14.79 4.01
CA LEU A 304 17.19 -15.37 4.02
C LEU A 304 17.17 -16.89 3.99
N SER A 305 18.16 -17.48 3.32
CA SER A 305 18.46 -18.90 3.49
C SER A 305 19.11 -19.18 4.84
N TYR A 306 18.97 -20.42 5.33
CA TYR A 306 19.67 -20.88 6.53
C TYR A 306 21.21 -20.73 6.44
N SER A 307 21.78 -20.84 5.23
CA SER A 307 23.20 -20.60 5.00
C SER A 307 23.57 -19.13 5.23
N GLU A 308 22.82 -18.20 4.65
CA GLU A 308 23.06 -16.76 4.78
C GLU A 308 22.88 -16.29 6.22
N ALA A 309 21.81 -16.72 6.88
CA ALA A 309 21.60 -16.41 8.30
C ALA A 309 22.73 -16.91 9.20
N ARG A 310 23.34 -18.06 8.87
CA ARG A 310 24.52 -18.54 9.60
C ARG A 310 25.74 -17.64 9.34
N MET A 311 25.93 -17.15 8.12
CA MET A 311 27.01 -16.21 7.81
C MET A 311 26.81 -14.88 8.53
N LEU A 312 25.60 -14.31 8.51
CA LEU A 312 25.25 -13.08 9.24
C LEU A 312 25.56 -13.20 10.73
N ARG A 313 25.14 -14.30 11.38
CA ARG A 313 25.42 -14.50 12.81
C ARG A 313 26.92 -14.54 13.08
N ASN A 314 27.71 -15.22 12.26
CA ASN A 314 29.15 -15.25 12.44
C ASN A 314 29.75 -13.85 12.29
N ALA A 315 29.37 -13.14 11.24
CA ALA A 315 29.83 -11.78 10.95
C ALA A 315 29.48 -10.80 12.08
N LEU A 316 28.27 -10.87 12.63
CA LEU A 316 27.81 -10.07 13.78
C LEU A 316 28.66 -10.30 15.04
N TYR A 317 29.03 -11.56 15.32
CA TYR A 317 29.92 -11.86 16.45
C TYR A 317 31.36 -11.42 16.17
N GLU A 318 31.84 -11.55 14.94
CA GLU A 318 33.17 -11.11 14.53
C GLU A 318 33.29 -9.60 14.63
N SER A 319 32.35 -8.83 14.08
CA SER A 319 32.34 -7.36 14.15
C SER A 319 32.37 -6.85 15.59
N SER A 320 31.55 -7.43 16.47
CA SER A 320 31.44 -7.03 17.89
C SER A 320 32.68 -7.34 18.74
N THR A 321 33.57 -8.23 18.27
CA THR A 321 34.78 -8.65 18.98
C THR A 321 36.07 -8.12 18.36
N SER A 322 36.04 -7.76 17.08
CA SER A 322 37.12 -7.07 16.40
C SER A 322 37.10 -5.58 16.70
N SER A 323 38.21 -5.03 17.20
CA SER A 323 38.39 -3.58 17.29
C SER A 323 38.46 -3.01 15.87
N GLY A 324 37.39 -2.35 15.41
CA GLY A 324 37.29 -1.73 14.09
C GLY A 324 38.38 -0.67 13.83
N PRO A 325 38.60 -0.28 12.56
CA PRO A 325 39.57 0.76 12.22
C PRO A 325 39.19 2.11 12.86
N GLN A 326 40.16 2.76 13.52
CA GLN A 326 40.04 4.12 14.07
C GLN A 326 40.06 5.19 12.99
#